data_AF-A0A946J037-F1
#
_entry.id   AF-A0A946J037-F1
#
_cell.length_a   1.000
_cell.length_b   1.000
_cell.length_c   1.000
_cell.angle_alpha   90.00
_cell.angle_beta   90.00
_cell.angle_gamma   90.00
#
_symmetry.space_group_name_H-M   'P 1'
#
loop_
_entity.id
_entity.type
_entity.pdbx_description
1 polymer ?
#
loop_
_entity_poly.entity_id
_entity_poly.type
_entity_poly.pdbx_seq_one_letter_code
_entity_poly.pdbx_strand_id
1 'polypeptide(L)'
;AFDNNSKFDTILPGDLLHCDFGISYLTLNTDTQELGYVLKPEETNAPDFLINALKDGNRVQDIFTNNFKQGATGNQILKKALEQSMAEGLRPSIYTHPLGTYGHSAGTTLGMWDSQGGVPFSGDYPLQHNTAYAIELNTTVYIPEWKKDIRIMLEVPGFYGKNGFRYINGRQTELLLVGPKQDGLND
;
A
#
# COMPACT_ATOMS: atom_id res chain seq x y z
N ALA A 1 6.52 -14.60 -10.70
CA ALA A 1 5.81 -14.84 -9.42
C ALA A 1 6.46 -14.03 -8.27
N PHE A 2 5.85 -13.95 -7.07
CA PHE A 2 6.51 -13.37 -5.87
C PHE A 2 7.54 -14.33 -5.25
N ASP A 3 8.46 -14.85 -6.05
CA ASP A 3 9.38 -15.93 -5.67
C ASP A 3 10.85 -15.63 -5.98
N ASN A 4 11.19 -14.36 -6.23
CA ASN A 4 12.55 -13.88 -6.57
C ASN A 4 13.18 -14.55 -7.81
N ASN A 5 12.39 -15.27 -8.62
CA ASN A 5 12.86 -15.85 -9.88
C ASN A 5 12.69 -14.86 -11.06
N SER A 6 13.36 -15.20 -12.17
CA SER A 6 13.72 -14.39 -13.35
C SER A 6 12.70 -13.32 -13.83
N LYS A 7 13.24 -12.19 -14.35
CA LYS A 7 12.55 -11.08 -15.05
C LYS A 7 11.77 -11.48 -16.33
N PHE A 8 11.72 -12.76 -16.67
CA PHE A 8 11.09 -13.30 -17.89
C PHE A 8 9.98 -14.30 -17.62
N ASP A 9 9.48 -14.35 -16.39
CA ASP A 9 8.33 -15.19 -16.06
C ASP A 9 7.13 -14.80 -16.92
N THR A 10 6.50 -15.80 -17.54
CA THR A 10 5.24 -15.62 -18.24
C THR A 10 4.14 -15.43 -17.20
N ILE A 11 3.28 -14.42 -17.40
CA ILE A 11 2.08 -14.24 -16.59
C ILE A 11 1.10 -15.38 -16.91
N LEU A 12 0.72 -16.16 -15.89
CA LEU A 12 -0.14 -17.33 -16.02
C LEU A 12 -1.48 -17.14 -15.30
N PRO A 13 -2.54 -17.85 -15.73
CA PRO A 13 -3.79 -17.91 -14.98
C PRO A 13 -3.59 -18.37 -13.54
N GLY A 14 -4.14 -17.62 -12.59
CA GLY A 14 -3.97 -17.82 -11.15
C GLY A 14 -2.86 -16.98 -10.50
N ASP A 15 -2.11 -16.19 -11.27
CA ASP A 15 -1.10 -15.29 -10.71
C ASP A 15 -1.72 -14.08 -10.02
N LEU A 16 -1.11 -13.69 -8.90
CA LEU A 16 -1.30 -12.37 -8.30
C LEU A 16 -0.16 -11.48 -8.80
N LEU A 17 -0.53 -10.39 -9.47
CA LEU A 17 0.33 -9.39 -10.05
C LEU A 17 0.43 -8.21 -9.09
N HIS A 18 1.61 -7.58 -9.07
CA HIS A 18 1.84 -6.29 -8.45
C HIS A 18 2.40 -5.36 -9.51
N CYS A 19 1.77 -4.20 -9.67
CA CYS A 19 2.23 -3.15 -10.55
C CYS A 19 2.51 -1.92 -9.70
N ASP A 20 3.75 -1.44 -9.78
CA ASP A 20 4.25 -0.27 -9.10
C ASP A 20 4.66 0.75 -10.18
N PHE A 21 4.02 1.92 -10.16
CA PHE A 21 4.27 2.96 -11.14
C PHE A 21 3.97 4.36 -10.61
N GLY A 22 4.73 5.33 -11.11
CA GLY A 22 4.50 6.75 -10.90
C GLY A 22 4.37 7.50 -12.22
N ILE A 23 3.63 8.62 -12.21
CA ILE A 23 3.50 9.54 -13.34
C ILE A 23 4.05 10.90 -12.92
N SER A 24 4.92 11.48 -13.74
CA SER A 24 5.36 12.87 -13.61
C SER A 24 4.63 13.74 -14.63
N TYR A 25 3.82 14.69 -14.17
CA TYR A 25 3.12 15.65 -15.02
C TYR A 25 3.06 17.03 -14.37
N LEU A 26 3.29 18.09 -15.15
CA LEU A 26 3.35 19.48 -14.66
C LEU A 26 4.25 19.67 -13.43
N THR A 27 5.40 18.99 -13.39
CA THR A 27 6.36 18.95 -12.27
C THR A 27 5.82 18.33 -10.98
N LEU A 28 4.66 17.68 -11.00
CA LEU A 28 4.12 16.91 -9.87
C LEU A 28 4.32 15.42 -10.13
N ASN A 29 4.50 14.65 -9.07
CA ASN A 29 4.68 13.21 -9.13
C ASN A 29 3.55 12.49 -8.37
N THR A 30 3.13 11.36 -8.92
CA THR A 30 2.33 10.35 -8.22
C THR A 30 3.20 9.13 -7.94
N ASP A 31 2.76 8.31 -7.00
CA ASP A 31 3.29 6.96 -6.78
C ASP A 31 2.14 6.05 -6.39
N THR A 32 2.07 4.89 -7.05
CA THR A 32 0.94 3.97 -6.96
C THR A 32 1.38 2.53 -7.14
N GLN A 33 0.91 1.67 -6.23
CA GLN A 33 1.06 0.22 -6.26
C GLN A 33 -0.34 -0.39 -6.16
N GLU A 34 -0.67 -1.24 -7.14
CA GLU A 34 -1.93 -1.98 -7.16
C GLU A 34 -1.72 -3.45 -7.49
N LEU A 35 -2.70 -4.25 -7.08
CA LEU A 35 -2.70 -5.69 -7.26
C LEU A 35 -3.70 -6.13 -8.34
N GLY A 36 -3.27 -7.01 -9.23
CA GLY A 36 -4.12 -7.66 -10.22
C GLY A 36 -4.18 -9.16 -10.01
N TYR A 37 -5.30 -9.80 -10.30
CA TYR A 37 -5.42 -11.25 -10.30
C TYR A 37 -5.74 -11.77 -11.70
N VAL A 38 -4.95 -12.72 -12.20
CA VAL A 38 -5.19 -13.34 -13.50
C VAL A 38 -6.20 -14.47 -13.32
N LEU A 39 -7.36 -14.35 -13.94
CA LEU A 39 -8.42 -15.34 -13.82
C LEU A 39 -7.98 -16.68 -14.41
N LYS A 40 -8.23 -17.78 -13.69
CA LYS A 40 -8.19 -19.14 -14.24
C LYS A 40 -9.38 -19.37 -15.18
N PRO A 41 -9.32 -20.41 -16.05
CA PRO A 41 -10.48 -20.80 -16.84
C PRO A 41 -11.72 -20.95 -15.95
N GLU A 42 -12.85 -20.39 -16.42
CA GLU A 42 -14.14 -20.36 -15.74
C GLU A 42 -14.25 -19.50 -14.46
N GLU A 43 -13.16 -18.89 -13.99
CA GLU A 43 -13.25 -17.90 -12.91
C GLU A 43 -13.83 -16.59 -13.44
N THR A 44 -14.77 -16.02 -12.69
CA THR A 44 -15.36 -14.70 -12.97
C THR A 44 -14.99 -13.66 -11.91
N ASN A 45 -14.31 -14.09 -10.84
CA ASN A 45 -13.83 -13.24 -9.77
C ASN A 45 -12.56 -13.86 -9.14
N ALA A 46 -11.81 -13.04 -8.38
CA ALA A 46 -10.69 -13.53 -7.59
C ALA A 46 -11.18 -14.48 -6.47
N PRO A 47 -10.38 -15.48 -6.07
CA PRO A 47 -10.69 -16.34 -4.93
C PRO A 47 -10.86 -15.57 -3.62
N ASP A 48 -11.77 -16.02 -2.76
CA ASP A 48 -12.08 -15.39 -1.47
C ASP A 48 -10.85 -15.18 -0.58
N PHE A 49 -9.88 -16.09 -0.61
CA PHE A 49 -8.65 -15.96 0.18
C PHE A 49 -7.79 -14.74 -0.25
N LEU A 50 -7.77 -14.38 -1.54
CA LEU A 50 -7.08 -13.18 -2.02
C LEU A 50 -7.89 -11.91 -1.74
N ILE A 51 -9.22 -11.98 -1.85
CA ILE A 51 -10.11 -10.87 -1.50
C ILE A 51 -9.96 -10.54 0.00
N ASN A 52 -9.92 -11.54 0.87
CA ASN A 52 -9.73 -11.33 2.30
C ASN A 52 -8.32 -10.83 2.64
N ALA A 53 -7.29 -11.30 1.92
CA ALA A 53 -5.94 -10.75 2.07
C ALA A 53 -5.88 -9.26 1.68
N LEU A 54 -6.58 -8.84 0.61
CA LEU A 54 -6.68 -7.42 0.24
C LEU A 54 -7.35 -6.59 1.35
N LYS A 55 -8.41 -7.11 1.98
CA LYS A 55 -9.06 -6.45 3.13
C LYS A 55 -8.11 -6.27 4.31
N ASP A 56 -7.24 -7.24 4.59
CA ASP A 56 -6.21 -7.10 5.62
C ASP A 56 -5.24 -5.95 5.26
N GLY A 57 -4.86 -5.82 3.99
CA GLY A 57 -4.05 -4.70 3.50
C GLY A 57 -4.76 -3.35 3.69
N ASN A 58 -6.03 -3.25 3.30
CA ASN A 58 -6.83 -2.06 3.53
C ASN A 58 -6.99 -1.74 5.01
N ARG A 59 -7.07 -2.77 5.88
CA ARG A 59 -7.14 -2.56 7.32
C ARG A 59 -5.86 -1.94 7.88
N VAL A 60 -4.69 -2.35 7.39
CA VAL A 60 -3.42 -1.69 7.74
C VAL A 60 -3.42 -0.23 7.25
N GLN A 61 -3.92 0.05 6.05
CA GLN A 61 -4.07 1.43 5.56
C GLN A 61 -4.99 2.29 6.44
N ASP A 62 -6.12 1.73 6.91
CA ASP A 62 -7.02 2.41 7.84
C ASP A 62 -6.33 2.71 9.16
N ILE A 63 -5.68 1.72 9.77
CA ILE A 63 -4.96 1.89 11.04
C ILE A 63 -3.86 2.95 10.89
N PHE A 64 -3.07 2.86 9.82
CA PHE A 64 -1.96 3.77 9.58
C PHE A 64 -2.45 5.22 9.42
N THR A 65 -3.39 5.45 8.51
CA THR A 65 -3.86 6.81 8.19
C THR A 65 -4.70 7.43 9.32
N ASN A 66 -5.42 6.62 10.10
CA ASN A 66 -6.11 7.09 11.31
C ASN A 66 -5.15 7.53 12.44
N ASN A 67 -3.88 7.15 12.37
CA ASN A 67 -2.86 7.61 13.32
C ASN A 67 -2.22 8.94 12.92
N PHE A 68 -2.59 9.54 11.77
CA PHE A 68 -2.05 10.83 11.34
C PHE A 68 -2.49 11.94 12.29
N LYS A 69 -1.49 12.65 12.84
CA LYS A 69 -1.70 13.73 13.79
C LYS A 69 -0.65 14.81 13.58
N GLN A 70 -1.11 16.04 13.33
CA GLN A 70 -0.22 17.19 13.21
C GLN A 70 0.71 17.28 14.43
N GLY A 71 1.99 17.50 14.17
CA GLY A 71 3.02 17.66 15.22
C GLY A 71 3.57 16.35 15.78
N ALA A 72 2.94 15.20 15.54
CA ALA A 72 3.55 13.90 15.84
C ALA A 72 4.66 13.59 14.81
N THR A 73 5.75 12.97 15.25
CA THR A 73 6.83 12.58 14.33
C THR A 73 6.43 11.35 13.52
N GLY A 74 7.09 11.15 12.39
CA GLY A 74 6.92 9.94 11.58
C GLY A 74 7.16 8.66 12.38
N ASN A 75 8.20 8.64 13.22
CA ASN A 75 8.53 7.51 14.09
C ASN A 75 7.45 7.22 15.14
N GLN A 76 6.80 8.26 15.68
CA GLN A 76 5.68 8.09 16.62
C GLN A 76 4.45 7.50 15.93
N ILE A 77 4.12 7.99 14.75
CA ILE A 77 2.97 7.51 13.96
C ILE A 77 3.22 6.07 13.52
N LEU A 78 4.41 5.78 12.96
CA LEU A 78 4.83 4.44 12.54
C LEU A 78 4.69 3.44 13.69
N LYS A 79 5.31 3.73 14.84
CA LYS A 79 5.28 2.84 16.01
C LYS A 79 3.84 2.52 16.42
N LYS A 80 2.99 3.54 16.54
CA LYS A 80 1.59 3.36 16.97
C LYS A 80 0.78 2.55 15.96
N ALA A 81 0.97 2.79 14.66
CA ALA A 81 0.29 2.06 13.60
C ALA A 81 0.71 0.58 13.56
N LEU A 82 2.01 0.29 13.72
CA LEU A 82 2.53 -1.07 13.77
C LEU A 82 2.01 -1.82 15.01
N GLU A 83 2.08 -1.22 16.19
CA GLU A 83 1.57 -1.82 17.43
C GLU A 83 0.07 -2.14 17.34
N GLN A 84 -0.73 -1.20 16.83
CA GLN A 84 -2.17 -1.42 16.66
C GLN A 84 -2.47 -2.52 15.64
N SER A 85 -1.78 -2.53 14.49
CA SER A 85 -1.98 -3.54 13.45
C SER A 85 -1.60 -4.94 13.94
N MET A 86 -0.47 -5.08 14.65
CA MET A 86 -0.05 -6.36 15.24
C MET A 86 -1.01 -6.83 16.33
N ALA A 87 -1.59 -5.93 17.12
CA ALA A 87 -2.60 -6.27 18.11
C ALA A 87 -3.90 -6.82 17.47
N GLU A 88 -4.19 -6.44 16.23
CA GLU A 88 -5.29 -6.99 15.43
C GLU A 88 -4.92 -8.29 14.68
N GLY A 89 -3.70 -8.79 14.87
CA GLY A 89 -3.21 -10.05 14.26
C GLY A 89 -2.61 -9.89 12.86
N LEU A 90 -2.41 -8.66 12.40
CA LEU A 90 -1.81 -8.36 11.08
C LEU A 90 -0.28 -8.39 11.15
N ARG A 91 0.38 -8.52 9.99
CA ARG A 91 1.85 -8.48 9.85
C ARG A 91 2.28 -7.32 8.95
N PRO A 92 2.16 -6.06 9.44
CA PRO A 92 2.35 -4.86 8.63
C PRO A 92 3.84 -4.56 8.35
N SER A 93 4.08 -3.84 7.25
CA SER A 93 5.30 -3.08 6.99
C SER A 93 4.90 -1.77 6.31
N ILE A 94 5.33 -0.62 6.83
CA ILE A 94 4.93 0.71 6.38
C ILE A 94 6.17 1.50 5.94
N TYR A 95 6.11 2.11 4.76
CA TYR A 95 7.26 2.79 4.14
C TYR A 95 6.83 4.00 3.31
N THR A 96 5.93 4.79 3.90
CA THR A 96 5.30 5.96 3.29
C THR A 96 6.23 7.17 3.26
N HIS A 97 6.21 7.92 2.15
CA HIS A 97 6.99 9.14 1.97
C HIS A 97 6.16 10.31 1.43
N PRO A 98 6.63 11.57 1.61
CA PRO A 98 5.99 12.72 1.01
C PRO A 98 6.04 12.69 -0.52
N LEU A 99 4.97 13.19 -1.15
CA LEU A 99 4.87 13.46 -2.59
C LEU A 99 4.92 14.97 -2.87
N GLY A 100 5.27 15.32 -4.10
CA GLY A 100 5.34 16.71 -4.55
C GLY A 100 6.09 16.85 -5.86
N THR A 101 7.06 17.78 -5.90
CA THR A 101 7.89 18.00 -7.09
C THR A 101 8.92 16.91 -7.35
N TYR A 102 9.18 16.08 -6.34
CA TYR A 102 9.97 14.86 -6.41
C TYR A 102 9.09 13.66 -6.03
N GLY A 103 9.36 12.48 -6.60
CA GLY A 103 8.70 11.23 -6.17
C GLY A 103 8.90 10.99 -4.67
N HIS A 104 10.13 11.11 -4.18
CA HIS A 104 10.44 11.17 -2.75
C HIS A 104 10.69 12.62 -2.32
N SER A 105 9.63 13.36 -2.02
CA SER A 105 9.73 14.76 -1.60
C SER A 105 10.18 14.90 -0.14
N ALA A 106 10.69 16.09 0.21
CA ALA A 106 11.09 16.40 1.57
C ALA A 106 9.88 16.47 2.53
N GLY A 107 10.03 15.97 3.74
CA GLY A 107 9.00 15.99 4.77
C GLY A 107 9.11 14.80 5.72
N THR A 108 8.03 14.50 6.42
CA THR A 108 7.95 13.39 7.37
C THR A 108 8.04 12.04 6.66
N THR A 109 9.10 11.28 6.92
CA THR A 109 9.19 9.88 6.50
C THR A 109 8.47 8.98 7.50
N LEU A 110 7.68 8.02 7.01
CA LEU A 110 6.85 7.12 7.82
C LEU A 110 7.29 5.67 7.56
N GLY A 111 8.41 5.29 8.15
CA GLY A 111 9.03 3.96 7.98
C GLY A 111 9.82 3.81 6.67
N MET A 112 10.51 2.68 6.53
CA MET A 112 11.20 2.22 5.32
C MET A 112 11.05 0.70 5.21
N TRP A 113 11.08 0.15 4.00
CA TRP A 113 10.88 -1.29 3.78
C TRP A 113 11.84 -2.17 4.60
N ASP A 114 13.03 -1.65 4.93
CA ASP A 114 14.09 -2.26 5.75
C ASP A 114 14.21 -1.67 7.17
N SER A 115 13.38 -0.67 7.54
CA SER A 115 13.43 0.00 8.84
C SER A 115 12.06 0.27 9.45
N GLN A 116 11.50 -0.75 10.10
CA GLN A 116 10.22 -0.69 10.82
C GLN A 116 10.35 -0.24 12.29
N GLY A 117 11.57 -0.17 12.82
CA GLY A 117 11.84 0.35 14.18
C GLY A 117 11.89 1.88 14.28
N GLY A 118 11.74 2.57 13.15
CA GLY A 118 11.91 4.01 13.01
C GLY A 118 13.01 4.37 12.01
N VAL A 119 12.98 5.60 11.51
CA VAL A 119 13.94 6.15 10.56
C VAL A 119 14.61 7.35 11.24
N PRO A 120 15.89 7.26 11.63
CA PRO A 120 16.58 8.36 12.26
C PRO A 120 16.56 9.62 11.39
N PHE A 121 16.41 10.79 12.02
CA PHE A 121 16.33 12.10 11.37
C PHE A 121 15.05 12.30 10.56
N SER A 122 14.91 11.67 9.39
CA SER A 122 13.77 11.92 8.49
C SER A 122 12.42 11.49 9.10
N GLY A 123 12.43 10.42 9.91
CA GLY A 123 11.27 9.99 10.70
C GLY A 123 11.02 10.84 11.96
N ASP A 124 11.96 11.69 12.36
CA ASP A 124 11.78 12.61 13.50
C ASP A 124 11.12 13.93 13.09
N TYR A 125 10.96 14.19 11.79
CA TYR A 125 10.25 15.37 11.30
C TYR A 125 8.75 15.29 11.62
N PRO A 126 8.17 16.31 12.29
CA PRO A 126 6.75 16.33 12.62
C PRO A 126 5.85 16.39 11.39
N LEU A 127 4.77 15.60 11.39
CA LEU A 127 3.73 15.63 10.37
C LEU A 127 3.07 17.02 10.32
N GLN A 128 2.97 17.60 9.12
CA GLN A 128 2.35 18.90 8.88
C GLN A 128 1.13 18.79 7.96
N HIS A 129 0.16 19.69 8.18
CA HIS A 129 -0.96 19.85 7.27
C HIS A 129 -0.52 20.33 5.88
N ASN A 130 -1.39 20.10 4.91
CA ASN A 130 -1.22 20.44 3.49
C ASN A 130 -0.04 19.69 2.84
N THR A 131 0.17 18.44 3.26
CA THR A 131 1.21 17.57 2.70
C THR A 131 0.55 16.39 2.00
N ALA A 132 1.01 16.07 0.80
CA ALA A 132 0.67 14.85 0.08
C ALA A 132 1.69 13.74 0.38
N TYR A 133 1.23 12.50 0.39
CA TYR A 133 2.04 11.33 0.69
C TYR A 133 1.70 10.20 -0.27
N ALA A 134 2.69 9.38 -0.61
CA ALA A 134 2.45 8.08 -1.18
C ALA A 134 2.20 7.11 -0.03
N ILE A 135 0.94 6.69 0.14
CA ILE A 135 0.53 5.85 1.28
C ILE A 135 0.92 4.41 1.00
N GLU A 136 2.23 4.17 1.09
CA GLU A 136 2.92 2.94 0.74
C GLU A 136 3.11 2.04 1.96
N LEU A 137 2.58 0.82 1.86
CA LEU A 137 2.69 -0.21 2.89
C LEU A 137 2.39 -1.60 2.33
N ASN A 138 2.66 -2.62 3.13
CA ASN A 138 2.10 -3.95 2.91
C ASN A 138 1.69 -4.64 4.21
N THR A 139 0.93 -5.72 4.06
CA THR A 139 0.78 -6.74 5.10
C THR A 139 1.14 -8.10 4.54
N THR A 140 1.83 -8.92 5.34
CA THR A 140 2.15 -10.29 4.97
C THR A 140 1.00 -11.22 5.38
N VAL A 141 0.44 -11.97 4.43
CA VAL A 141 -0.69 -12.89 4.65
C VAL A 141 -0.27 -14.31 4.24
N TYR A 142 -0.51 -15.28 5.11
CA TYR A 142 -0.26 -16.69 4.80
C TYR A 142 -1.45 -17.22 4.04
N ILE A 143 -1.24 -17.75 2.84
CA ILE A 143 -2.29 -18.32 2.00
C ILE A 143 -2.20 -19.84 2.04
N PRO A 144 -3.09 -20.54 2.76
CA PRO A 144 -3.06 -22.00 2.89
C PRO A 144 -3.12 -22.73 1.55
N GLU A 145 -3.90 -22.21 0.60
CA GLU A 145 -4.08 -22.75 -0.76
C GLU A 145 -2.78 -22.75 -1.55
N TRP A 146 -1.88 -21.80 -1.26
CA TRP A 146 -0.58 -21.66 -1.89
C TRP A 146 0.57 -22.15 -1.01
N LYS A 147 0.28 -22.49 0.25
CA LYS A 147 1.23 -22.90 1.29
C LYS A 147 2.41 -21.93 1.43
N LYS A 148 2.17 -20.64 1.26
CA LYS A 148 3.20 -19.60 1.29
C LYS A 148 2.67 -18.28 1.83
N ASP A 149 3.58 -17.47 2.31
CA ASP A 149 3.33 -16.06 2.57
C ASP A 149 3.30 -15.27 1.27
N ILE A 150 2.37 -14.32 1.19
CA ILE A 150 2.35 -13.28 0.17
C ILE A 150 2.34 -11.92 0.85
N ARG A 151 2.75 -10.88 0.10
CA ARG A 151 2.62 -9.49 0.53
C ARG A 151 1.51 -8.83 -0.26
N ILE A 152 0.59 -8.20 0.47
CA ILE A 152 -0.43 -7.33 -0.10
C ILE A 152 0.16 -5.92 -0.08
N MET A 153 0.84 -5.56 -1.16
CA MET A 153 1.52 -4.27 -1.35
C MET A 153 0.54 -3.29 -1.96
N LEU A 154 0.37 -2.14 -1.31
CA LEU A 154 -0.59 -1.12 -1.68
C LEU A 154 0.05 0.25 -1.52
N GLU A 155 -0.17 1.10 -2.52
CA GLU A 155 0.28 2.47 -2.49
C GLU A 155 -0.66 3.33 -3.32
N VAL A 156 -1.12 4.42 -2.72
CA VAL A 156 -1.91 5.41 -3.44
C VAL A 156 -1.64 6.80 -2.86
N PRO A 157 -1.77 7.87 -3.67
CA PRO A 157 -1.63 9.22 -3.18
C PRO A 157 -2.69 9.59 -2.14
N GLY A 158 -2.24 10.07 -0.98
CA GLY A 158 -3.06 10.60 0.11
C GLY A 158 -2.72 12.05 0.43
N PHE A 159 -3.68 12.78 1.00
CA PHE A 159 -3.52 14.17 1.41
C PHE A 159 -3.92 14.36 2.87
N TYR A 160 -3.02 14.94 3.66
CA TYR A 160 -3.29 15.33 5.04
C TYR A 160 -3.54 16.83 5.15
N GLY A 161 -4.81 17.23 5.32
CA GLY A 161 -5.22 18.62 5.47
C GLY A 161 -5.70 18.95 6.88
N LYS A 162 -6.16 20.19 7.10
CA LYS A 162 -6.76 20.62 8.38
C LYS A 162 -8.00 19.82 8.78
N ASN A 163 -8.69 19.23 7.81
CA ASN A 163 -9.88 18.40 8.01
C ASN A 163 -9.55 16.91 8.19
N GLY A 164 -8.27 16.56 8.33
CA GLY A 164 -7.80 15.18 8.45
C GLY A 164 -7.23 14.62 7.15
N PHE A 165 -7.05 13.30 7.14
CA PHE A 165 -6.54 12.54 6.01
C PHE A 165 -7.67 12.20 5.02
N ARG A 166 -7.33 12.19 3.73
CA ARG A 166 -8.15 11.58 2.67
C ARG A 166 -7.24 11.00 1.59
N TYR A 167 -7.71 9.98 0.90
CA TYR A 167 -7.11 9.59 -0.37
C TYR A 167 -7.41 10.65 -1.45
N ILE A 168 -6.47 10.86 -2.37
CA ILE A 168 -6.64 11.88 -3.42
C ILE A 168 -7.63 11.40 -4.47
N ASN A 169 -7.55 10.12 -4.86
CA ASN A 169 -8.42 9.49 -5.86
C ASN A 169 -8.86 8.08 -5.40
N GLY A 170 -9.34 7.98 -4.16
CA GLY A 170 -9.69 6.69 -3.57
C GLY A 170 -8.49 5.76 -3.35
N ARG A 171 -8.77 4.49 -3.13
CA ARG A 171 -7.78 3.42 -2.95
C ARG A 171 -8.30 2.13 -3.56
N GLN A 172 -7.41 1.19 -3.84
CA GLN A 172 -7.82 -0.15 -4.24
C GLN A 172 -8.57 -0.89 -3.12
N THR A 173 -9.82 -1.26 -3.37
CA THR A 173 -10.65 -2.11 -2.49
C THR A 173 -11.05 -3.43 -3.14
N GLU A 174 -10.79 -3.59 -4.43
CA GLU A 174 -11.05 -4.80 -5.22
C GLU A 174 -9.82 -5.13 -6.09
N LEU A 175 -9.58 -6.42 -6.33
CA LEU A 175 -8.48 -6.86 -7.20
C LEU A 175 -8.83 -6.56 -8.67
N LEU A 176 -7.87 -6.03 -9.42
CA LEU A 176 -8.03 -5.85 -10.86
C LEU A 176 -7.99 -7.22 -11.55
N LEU A 177 -9.08 -7.63 -12.21
CA LEU A 177 -9.20 -8.99 -12.77
C LEU A 177 -8.63 -9.09 -14.19
N VAL A 178 -7.48 -9.68 -14.41
CA VAL A 178 -6.89 -9.81 -15.76
C VAL A 178 -7.49 -11.03 -16.48
N GLY A 179 -8.29 -10.77 -17.53
CA GLY A 179 -9.03 -11.79 -18.28
C GLY A 179 -10.47 -11.34 -18.62
N PRO A 180 -11.29 -12.12 -19.33
CA PRO A 180 -12.69 -11.75 -19.60
C PRO A 180 -13.52 -11.84 -18.30
N LYS A 181 -14.31 -10.85 -17.83
CA LYS A 181 -14.54 -9.44 -18.22
C LYS A 181 -14.47 -8.59 -16.93
N GLN A 182 -13.81 -7.43 -17.01
CA GLN A 182 -13.68 -6.41 -15.96
C GLN A 182 -14.78 -5.33 -16.05
N ASP A 183 -15.31 -4.90 -14.89
CA ASP A 183 -15.79 -3.54 -14.61
C ASP A 183 -15.11 -3.12 -13.28
N GLY A 184 -13.86 -2.63 -13.33
CA GLY A 184 -12.94 -2.56 -12.19
C GLY A 184 -12.56 -1.18 -11.68
N LEU A 185 -13.34 -0.14 -11.98
CA LEU A 185 -13.23 1.18 -11.35
C LEU A 185 -14.65 1.74 -11.20
N ASN A 186 -15.23 1.62 -10.01
CA ASN A 186 -16.42 2.38 -9.65
C ASN A 186 -15.98 3.57 -8.80
N ASP A 187 -16.38 4.77 -9.25
CA ASP A 187 -16.03 6.12 -8.76
C ASP A 187 -15.96 6.30 -7.23
#